data_AF-A0A944V7Q8-F1
#
_entry.id   AF-A0A944V7Q8-F1
#
_cell.length_a   1.000
_cell.length_b   1.000
_cell.length_c   1.000
_cell.angle_alpha   90.00
_cell.angle_beta   90.00
_cell.angle_gamma   90.00
#
_symmetry.space_group_name_H-M   'P 1'
#
loop_
_entity.id
_entity.type
_entity.pdbx_description
1 polymer ?
#
loop_
_entity_poly.entity_id
_entity_poly.type
_entity_poly.pdbx_seq_one_letter_code
_entity_poly.pdbx_strand_id
1 'polypeptide(L)'
;MKRNLQFMLTALFLGSLSQHVLAGNWWDQDFQSSPPRWTEDNGSGSWGRFWHHGNNPHNPYHFGVVGAGHPIRAGGQSFRFEKRPGQCGGGDCAWNSERVELGSDIGDQPGDDTWYAWSVYHQDYHFLDSVAPIHGQFKTANKGHQYAFFNMDQNRGMVINFDAFEGWSGTRPLIPKHQISNQWHDIRVHAKWSTGADGVFQIWVDGALKVDRRGQNAIDNDPIWFRFGIYAPQVNRAGNNYSQVVYYDELMRGNSCQSVSQFMACPGGGGSTGTGSTSNAPGSTASLFESYVNAYGDLNTAFNNGLQPGKSKAEFGQWHYCAHGNAEGRTSAGISLGICAASLDSTTPNINSNVDEMEDSLSGGRFTDEITTGIRSFSRMAVFNGKVFSFKDYYTFKAYEVADTQGLMLGFSKKQKADGTTDDPVGIGWLFDNVALMVAQDNSMLGYDAKGIFDFEDPSTTYIGIGHRKKFASNITLFTDLIYAYGQSNDGDLVKLSDIHALGFESKLEYVANGTNTFVFRFDLPLHIEDGSSRFIVSQLGQPVPLNIDLVPEGREMRLLLGNDFRLFDSSMITSRFMYTRDPDHRRGSNDYQFDIRYRFEY
;
A
#
# COMPACT_ATOMS: atom_id res chain seq x y z
N MET A 1 4.83 -50.88 7.96
CA MET A 1 4.75 -49.54 7.34
C MET A 1 6.09 -48.79 7.36
N LYS A 2 7.21 -49.43 7.00
CA LYS A 2 8.55 -48.80 7.02
C LYS A 2 9.24 -48.75 5.65
N ARG A 3 8.49 -48.94 4.55
CA ARG A 3 9.08 -49.10 3.21
C ARG A 3 8.50 -48.17 2.12
N ASN A 4 7.52 -47.32 2.46
CA ASN A 4 6.92 -46.37 1.53
C ASN A 4 7.32 -44.90 1.76
N LEU A 5 8.13 -44.61 2.80
CA LEU A 5 8.57 -43.24 3.09
C LEU A 5 9.87 -42.85 2.36
N GLN A 6 10.53 -43.82 1.72
CA GLN A 6 11.83 -43.64 1.07
C GLN A 6 11.74 -43.38 -0.45
N PHE A 7 10.52 -43.43 -1.01
CA PHE A 7 10.26 -43.07 -2.42
C PHE A 7 9.74 -41.64 -2.62
N MET A 8 9.25 -40.96 -1.55
CA MET A 8 8.86 -39.54 -1.65
C MET A 8 10.03 -38.56 -1.45
N LEU A 9 11.11 -38.95 -0.75
CA LEU A 9 12.24 -38.04 -0.53
C LEU A 9 13.18 -37.91 -1.74
N THR A 10 13.12 -38.82 -2.72
CA THR A 10 14.02 -38.79 -3.89
C THR A 10 13.41 -38.08 -5.09
N ALA A 11 12.09 -37.82 -5.10
CA ALA A 11 11.42 -37.00 -6.12
C ALA A 11 11.49 -35.49 -5.82
N LEU A 12 11.85 -35.11 -4.59
CA LEU A 12 11.96 -33.71 -4.14
C LEU A 12 13.34 -33.07 -4.39
N PHE A 13 14.31 -33.81 -4.95
CA PHE A 13 15.64 -33.29 -5.30
C PHE A 13 15.91 -33.18 -6.81
N LEU A 14 14.90 -33.40 -7.66
CA LEU A 14 15.00 -33.23 -9.12
C LEU A 14 13.95 -32.24 -9.69
N GLY A 15 13.28 -31.49 -8.83
CA GLY A 15 12.36 -30.41 -9.21
C GLY A 15 12.93 -29.01 -8.99
N SER A 16 14.25 -28.86 -8.89
CA SER A 16 14.92 -27.55 -8.83
C SER A 16 15.40 -27.14 -10.22
N LEU A 17 14.46 -26.81 -11.10
CA LEU A 17 14.73 -26.09 -12.35
C LEU A 17 13.43 -25.45 -12.82
N SER A 18 13.52 -24.18 -13.19
CA SER A 18 12.46 -23.25 -13.63
C SER A 18 11.59 -22.58 -12.55
N GLN A 19 12.21 -21.70 -11.75
CA GLN A 19 11.55 -20.45 -11.38
C GLN A 19 11.36 -19.63 -12.65
N HIS A 20 10.11 -19.42 -13.08
CA HIS A 20 9.79 -18.29 -13.95
C HIS A 20 9.55 -17.05 -13.07
N VAL A 21 10.66 -16.41 -12.65
CA VAL A 21 10.83 -14.96 -12.92
C VAL A 21 10.51 -14.78 -14.40
N LEU A 22 9.98 -13.65 -14.86
CA LEU A 22 9.90 -13.37 -16.31
C LEU A 22 11.26 -13.72 -16.96
N ALA A 23 11.39 -14.93 -17.52
CA ALA A 23 12.63 -15.48 -18.05
C ALA A 23 12.66 -15.13 -19.54
N GLY A 24 12.34 -13.86 -19.80
CA GLY A 24 12.67 -13.17 -21.02
C GLY A 24 13.44 -11.95 -20.57
N ASN A 25 14.57 -11.70 -21.21
CA ASN A 25 15.26 -10.43 -21.16
C ASN A 25 14.23 -9.32 -21.48
N TRP A 26 13.66 -8.65 -20.49
CA TRP A 26 12.63 -7.61 -20.74
C TRP A 26 13.19 -6.50 -21.62
N TRP A 27 14.51 -6.31 -21.58
CA TRP A 27 15.27 -5.40 -22.43
C TRP A 27 15.38 -5.85 -23.90
N ASP A 28 15.03 -7.09 -24.22
CA ASP A 28 14.95 -7.59 -25.61
C ASP A 28 13.57 -7.35 -26.24
N GLN A 29 12.58 -6.83 -25.47
CA GLN A 29 11.26 -6.48 -26.02
C GLN A 29 11.36 -5.26 -26.95
N ASP A 30 10.50 -5.23 -27.98
CA ASP A 30 10.35 -4.04 -28.82
C ASP A 30 9.58 -2.95 -28.07
N PHE A 31 10.32 -1.97 -27.55
CA PHE A 31 9.75 -0.85 -26.80
C PHE A 31 8.87 0.08 -27.65
N GLN A 32 8.90 0.01 -28.98
CA GLN A 32 8.08 0.84 -29.85
C GLN A 32 6.68 0.23 -30.05
N SER A 33 6.62 -1.08 -30.27
CA SER A 33 5.36 -1.77 -30.57
C SER A 33 4.66 -2.33 -29.32
N SER A 34 5.42 -2.78 -28.32
CA SER A 34 4.88 -3.39 -27.11
C SER A 34 5.75 -3.05 -25.89
N PRO A 35 5.77 -1.79 -25.45
CA PRO A 35 6.60 -1.37 -24.32
C PRO A 35 6.19 -2.10 -23.03
N PRO A 36 7.15 -2.69 -22.29
CA PRO A 36 6.90 -3.25 -20.97
C PRO A 36 6.32 -2.18 -20.03
N ARG A 37 5.38 -2.61 -19.18
CA ARG A 37 4.71 -1.75 -18.20
C ARG A 37 5.21 -2.06 -16.81
N TRP A 38 5.46 -1.01 -16.05
CA TRP A 38 6.06 -1.08 -14.74
C TRP A 38 5.17 -0.43 -13.70
N THR A 39 5.13 -1.09 -12.56
CA THR A 39 4.59 -0.62 -11.28
C THR A 39 5.57 -1.03 -10.22
N GLU A 40 5.55 -0.35 -9.10
CA GLU A 40 6.24 -0.79 -7.90
C GLU A 40 5.25 -0.92 -6.74
N ASP A 41 5.70 -1.49 -5.63
CA ASP A 41 4.83 -1.90 -4.52
C ASP A 41 3.99 -0.75 -3.91
N ASN A 42 4.52 0.48 -3.89
CA ASN A 42 3.83 1.67 -3.36
C ASN A 42 4.00 2.93 -4.23
N GLY A 43 5.10 3.06 -4.96
CA GLY A 43 5.44 4.28 -5.69
C GLY A 43 4.93 4.47 -7.11
N SER A 44 3.97 3.67 -7.59
CA SER A 44 3.07 4.08 -8.68
C SER A 44 1.67 4.47 -8.20
N GLY A 45 1.49 4.50 -6.87
CA GLY A 45 0.25 4.57 -6.10
C GLY A 45 -1.03 4.74 -6.90
N SER A 46 -1.44 5.99 -7.16
CA SER A 46 -2.67 6.34 -7.88
C SER A 46 -2.47 6.71 -9.35
N TRP A 47 -1.24 6.69 -9.87
CA TRP A 47 -0.96 6.99 -11.27
C TRP A 47 -1.18 5.81 -12.21
N GLY A 48 -1.14 4.58 -11.67
CA GLY A 48 -1.35 3.34 -12.43
C GLY A 48 -0.03 2.73 -12.88
N ARG A 49 0.10 2.40 -14.17
CA ARG A 49 1.31 1.81 -14.74
C ARG A 49 2.09 2.83 -15.57
N PHE A 50 3.38 2.56 -15.76
CA PHE A 50 4.23 3.39 -16.62
C PHE A 50 4.84 2.55 -17.73
N TRP A 51 4.85 3.07 -18.96
CA TRP A 51 5.52 2.41 -20.08
C TRP A 51 6.99 2.74 -20.16
N HIS A 52 7.75 1.73 -20.57
CA HIS A 52 9.12 1.91 -21.02
C HIS A 52 9.19 2.67 -22.34
N HIS A 53 9.93 3.78 -22.38
CA HIS A 53 9.97 4.61 -23.58
C HIS A 53 10.68 3.92 -24.76
N GLY A 54 10.12 4.06 -25.97
CA GLY A 54 10.61 3.41 -27.19
C GLY A 54 12.07 3.69 -27.57
N ASN A 55 12.57 4.88 -27.24
CA ASN A 55 13.98 5.28 -27.45
C ASN A 55 14.90 4.91 -26.27
N ASN A 56 14.42 4.17 -25.28
CA ASN A 56 15.31 3.66 -24.24
C ASN A 56 16.25 2.59 -24.83
N PRO A 57 17.49 2.49 -24.32
CA PRO A 57 18.44 1.46 -24.74
C PRO A 57 17.98 0.08 -24.28
N HIS A 58 18.22 -0.92 -25.12
CA HIS A 58 17.87 -2.32 -24.86
C HIS A 58 18.99 -2.99 -24.05
N ASN A 59 19.09 -2.66 -22.76
CA ASN A 59 20.05 -3.28 -21.85
C ASN A 59 19.47 -3.47 -20.43
N PRO A 60 20.00 -4.42 -19.64
CA PRO A 60 19.39 -4.83 -18.37
C PRO A 60 19.60 -3.86 -17.20
N TYR A 61 20.53 -2.90 -17.31
CA TYR A 61 20.98 -2.09 -16.17
C TYR A 61 20.41 -0.67 -16.19
N HIS A 62 19.87 -0.20 -17.31
CA HIS A 62 19.36 1.16 -17.43
C HIS A 62 18.11 1.42 -16.60
N PHE A 63 17.30 0.39 -16.35
CA PHE A 63 16.10 0.52 -15.54
C PHE A 63 15.91 -0.72 -14.65
N GLY A 64 15.32 -0.53 -13.48
CA GLY A 64 14.81 -1.63 -12.67
C GLY A 64 13.90 -1.17 -11.55
N VAL A 65 12.96 -2.03 -11.15
CA VAL A 65 12.27 -1.95 -9.86
C VAL A 65 13.17 -2.65 -8.85
N VAL A 66 13.72 -1.89 -7.89
CA VAL A 66 14.77 -2.37 -6.99
C VAL A 66 14.31 -2.34 -5.54
N GLY A 67 14.83 -3.25 -4.71
CA GLY A 67 14.49 -3.36 -3.29
C GLY A 67 15.70 -3.18 -2.38
N ALA A 68 15.75 -3.97 -1.30
CA ALA A 68 16.78 -3.88 -0.26
C ALA A 68 18.21 -3.72 -0.80
N GLY A 69 18.93 -2.72 -0.29
CA GLY A 69 20.26 -2.32 -0.77
C GLY A 69 20.26 -1.11 -1.71
N HIS A 70 19.09 -0.65 -2.15
CA HIS A 70 18.91 0.59 -2.90
C HIS A 70 18.19 1.66 -2.07
N PRO A 71 18.31 2.95 -2.43
CA PRO A 71 17.48 4.01 -1.87
C PRO A 71 15.99 3.72 -2.08
N ILE A 72 15.24 3.67 -0.99
CA ILE A 72 13.77 3.53 -0.94
C ILE A 72 13.24 4.68 -0.08
N ARG A 73 12.23 5.42 -0.57
CA ARG A 73 11.60 6.53 0.17
C ARG A 73 10.54 6.01 1.13
N ALA A 74 9.72 5.07 0.65
CA ALA A 74 8.67 4.41 1.38
C ALA A 74 8.41 3.00 0.79
N GLY A 75 7.79 2.11 1.56
CA GLY A 75 7.56 0.74 1.07
C GLY A 75 8.82 -0.12 1.01
N GLY A 76 8.86 -1.05 0.04
CA GLY A 76 9.94 -2.01 -0.14
C GLY A 76 10.66 -1.91 -1.50
N GLN A 77 10.21 -1.04 -2.41
CA GLN A 77 10.76 -0.87 -3.75
C GLN A 77 10.96 0.60 -4.12
N SER A 78 11.75 0.86 -5.17
CA SER A 78 11.83 2.14 -5.88
C SER A 78 12.17 1.91 -7.36
N PHE A 79 11.86 2.88 -8.22
CA PHE A 79 12.34 2.86 -9.61
C PHE A 79 13.76 3.37 -9.71
N ARG A 80 14.70 2.53 -10.13
CA ARG A 80 16.09 2.91 -10.43
C ARG A 80 16.28 3.14 -11.92
N PHE A 81 16.83 4.29 -12.26
CA PHE A 81 17.26 4.64 -13.61
C PHE A 81 18.77 4.86 -13.63
N GLU A 82 19.45 4.33 -14.65
CA GLU A 82 20.88 4.51 -14.87
C GLU A 82 21.13 4.87 -16.33
N LYS A 83 21.66 6.07 -16.56
CA LYS A 83 22.21 6.49 -17.86
C LYS A 83 23.72 6.29 -17.83
N ARG A 84 24.28 5.60 -18.82
CA ARG A 84 25.73 5.46 -19.02
C ARG A 84 26.20 6.17 -20.30
N PRO A 85 27.41 6.76 -20.30
CA PRO A 85 27.97 7.39 -21.50
C PRO A 85 27.98 6.48 -22.72
N GLY A 86 27.56 7.02 -23.87
CA GLY A 86 27.55 6.35 -25.16
C GLY A 86 26.40 5.35 -25.35
N GLN A 87 25.46 5.25 -24.39
CA GLN A 87 24.34 4.33 -24.48
C GLN A 87 23.06 5.09 -24.88
N CYS A 88 22.51 4.79 -26.06
CA CYS A 88 21.31 5.40 -26.62
C CYS A 88 20.40 4.32 -27.23
N GLY A 89 19.13 4.65 -27.48
CA GLY A 89 18.16 3.76 -28.12
C GLY A 89 17.34 4.47 -29.18
N GLY A 90 16.84 3.72 -30.16
CA GLY A 90 15.96 4.22 -31.22
C GLY A 90 16.47 5.49 -31.92
N GLY A 91 15.56 6.45 -32.12
CA GLY A 91 15.87 7.71 -32.79
C GLY A 91 16.83 8.61 -32.02
N ASP A 92 16.95 8.45 -30.70
CA ASP A 92 17.80 9.31 -29.87
C ASP A 92 19.29 9.13 -30.22
N CYS A 93 19.69 7.96 -30.70
CA CYS A 93 21.05 7.72 -31.19
C CYS A 93 21.44 8.62 -32.36
N ALA A 94 20.53 8.84 -33.31
CA ALA A 94 20.79 9.72 -34.46
C ALA A 94 20.94 11.19 -34.04
N TRP A 95 20.32 11.57 -32.92
CA TRP A 95 20.34 12.93 -32.37
C TRP A 95 21.35 13.11 -31.23
N ASN A 96 22.30 12.17 -31.07
CA ASN A 96 23.31 12.17 -30.01
C ASN A 96 22.70 12.37 -28.61
N SER A 97 21.54 11.79 -28.36
CA SER A 97 20.82 11.91 -27.09
C SER A 97 20.83 10.58 -26.34
N GLU A 98 20.88 10.65 -25.01
CA GLU A 98 20.83 9.47 -24.14
C GLU A 98 19.57 9.55 -23.29
N ARG A 99 18.83 8.45 -23.21
CA ARG A 99 17.54 8.39 -22.50
C ARG A 99 17.42 7.12 -21.68
N VAL A 100 16.85 7.26 -20.51
CA VAL A 100 16.12 6.20 -19.82
C VAL A 100 14.94 6.87 -19.12
N GLU A 101 13.77 6.78 -19.73
CA GLU A 101 12.54 7.35 -19.17
C GLU A 101 11.40 6.34 -19.19
N LEU A 102 10.51 6.46 -18.20
CA LEU A 102 9.17 5.91 -18.30
C LEU A 102 8.17 7.02 -18.59
N GLY A 103 7.04 6.67 -19.21
CA GLY A 103 5.91 7.57 -19.41
C GLY A 103 4.65 7.07 -18.72
N SER A 104 3.77 7.99 -18.31
CA SER A 104 2.48 7.64 -17.72
C SER A 104 1.56 6.99 -18.75
N ASP A 105 0.83 5.94 -18.33
CA ASP A 105 -0.24 5.36 -19.13
C ASP A 105 -1.46 6.29 -19.24
N ILE A 106 -1.70 7.03 -18.17
CA ILE A 106 -2.79 7.99 -18.09
C ILE A 106 -2.27 9.36 -18.47
N GLY A 107 -2.98 10.01 -19.40
CA GLY A 107 -2.77 11.41 -19.75
C GLY A 107 -3.83 12.31 -19.16
N ASP A 108 -3.49 13.59 -19.04
CA ASP A 108 -4.41 14.67 -18.70
C ASP A 108 -4.87 15.40 -19.96
N GLN A 109 -5.89 16.22 -19.83
CA GLN A 109 -6.38 17.11 -20.87
C GLN A 109 -6.43 18.55 -20.36
N PRO A 110 -6.33 19.56 -21.24
CA PRO A 110 -6.75 20.90 -20.86
C PRO A 110 -8.21 20.90 -20.39
N GLY A 111 -8.44 21.49 -19.22
CA GLY A 111 -9.68 21.42 -18.45
C GLY A 111 -9.49 20.67 -17.13
N ASP A 112 -8.52 19.74 -17.06
CA ASP A 112 -8.27 18.96 -15.86
C ASP A 112 -7.64 19.79 -14.74
N ASP A 113 -8.09 19.53 -13.51
CA ASP A 113 -7.51 20.03 -12.26
C ASP A 113 -6.88 18.84 -11.52
N THR A 114 -5.57 18.72 -11.66
CA THR A 114 -4.83 17.52 -11.27
C THR A 114 -3.69 17.87 -10.32
N TRP A 115 -3.52 17.02 -9.32
CA TRP A 115 -2.42 17.02 -8.38
C TRP A 115 -1.49 15.84 -8.65
N TYR A 116 -0.19 16.09 -8.64
CA TYR A 116 0.86 15.10 -8.80
C TYR A 116 1.84 15.20 -7.65
N ALA A 117 2.41 14.08 -7.22
CA ALA A 117 3.57 14.08 -6.34
C ALA A 117 4.53 12.95 -6.72
N TRP A 118 5.80 13.13 -6.42
CA TRP A 118 6.80 12.07 -6.47
C TRP A 118 7.98 12.43 -5.59
N SER A 119 8.71 11.43 -5.14
CA SER A 119 9.99 11.57 -4.47
C SER A 119 11.12 11.24 -5.44
N VAL A 120 12.21 11.99 -5.38
CA VAL A 120 13.39 11.78 -6.24
C VAL A 120 14.67 11.77 -5.42
N TYR A 121 15.56 10.82 -5.70
CA TYR A 121 16.87 10.69 -5.09
C TYR A 121 17.94 10.59 -6.17
N HIS A 122 18.90 11.50 -6.18
CA HIS A 122 20.02 11.46 -7.12
C HIS A 122 21.26 10.88 -6.45
N GLN A 123 21.73 9.73 -6.92
CA GLN A 123 22.89 9.07 -6.34
C GLN A 123 24.18 9.67 -6.89
N ASP A 124 25.03 10.22 -5.99
CA ASP A 124 26.34 10.77 -6.31
C ASP A 124 26.33 11.63 -7.59
N TYR A 125 25.38 12.57 -7.67
CA TYR A 125 25.02 13.18 -8.95
C TYR A 125 26.13 14.07 -9.50
N HIS A 126 26.57 13.74 -10.72
CA HIS A 126 27.52 14.55 -11.48
C HIS A 126 26.78 15.32 -12.59
N PHE A 127 26.91 16.64 -12.56
CA PHE A 127 26.30 17.52 -13.56
C PHE A 127 27.08 17.46 -14.88
N LEU A 128 26.33 17.49 -15.98
CA LEU A 128 26.90 17.65 -17.32
C LEU A 128 27.12 19.13 -17.61
N ASP A 129 28.23 19.46 -18.26
CA ASP A 129 28.49 20.82 -18.72
C ASP A 129 27.70 21.09 -20.01
N SER A 130 27.18 22.32 -20.16
CA SER A 130 26.47 22.79 -21.36
C SER A 130 25.19 22.02 -21.77
N VAL A 131 24.86 20.91 -21.09
CA VAL A 131 23.67 20.09 -21.28
C VAL A 131 23.00 19.93 -19.93
N ALA A 132 21.69 20.17 -19.86
CA ALA A 132 20.91 20.00 -18.64
C ALA A 132 19.91 18.85 -18.81
N PRO A 133 20.25 17.62 -18.37
CA PRO A 133 19.34 16.47 -18.48
C PRO A 133 17.97 16.75 -17.88
N ILE A 134 16.93 16.24 -18.52
CA ILE A 134 15.54 16.31 -18.09
C ILE A 134 15.25 15.10 -17.20
N HIS A 135 14.70 15.34 -16.02
CA HIS A 135 14.39 14.34 -15.00
C HIS A 135 12.88 14.15 -14.79
N GLY A 136 12.07 15.12 -15.23
CA GLY A 136 10.62 15.01 -15.30
C GLY A 136 10.10 15.94 -16.38
N GLN A 137 9.03 15.58 -17.07
CA GLN A 137 8.46 16.42 -18.12
C GLN A 137 6.96 16.18 -18.31
N PHE A 138 6.21 17.27 -18.37
CA PHE A 138 4.85 17.32 -18.91
C PHE A 138 4.94 17.76 -20.37
N LYS A 139 4.40 16.95 -21.27
CA LYS A 139 4.42 17.22 -22.70
C LYS A 139 3.20 16.65 -23.39
N THR A 140 2.89 17.16 -24.57
CA THR A 140 1.75 16.63 -25.32
C THR A 140 2.08 15.30 -25.99
N ALA A 141 1.07 14.44 -26.09
CA ALA A 141 1.18 13.05 -26.55
C ALA A 141 1.52 12.96 -28.04
N ASN A 142 0.84 13.75 -28.88
CA ASN A 142 0.92 13.59 -30.34
C ASN A 142 1.76 14.67 -31.01
N LYS A 143 1.63 15.92 -30.57
CA LYS A 143 2.29 17.08 -31.17
C LYS A 143 3.66 17.38 -30.59
N GLY A 144 4.00 16.74 -29.47
CA GLY A 144 5.32 16.82 -28.85
C GLY A 144 5.66 18.17 -28.24
N HIS A 145 4.67 19.03 -27.97
CA HIS A 145 4.90 20.31 -27.29
C HIS A 145 5.34 20.06 -25.85
N GLN A 146 6.41 20.71 -25.43
CA GLN A 146 6.96 20.55 -24.09
C GLN A 146 6.43 21.65 -23.17
N TYR A 147 5.66 21.28 -22.15
CA TYR A 147 4.93 22.24 -21.32
C TYR A 147 5.75 22.67 -20.12
N ALA A 148 6.17 21.71 -19.31
CA ALA A 148 6.99 21.96 -18.12
C ALA A 148 8.01 20.82 -17.95
N PHE A 149 9.28 21.14 -17.71
CA PHE A 149 10.33 20.13 -17.63
C PHE A 149 11.41 20.47 -16.60
N PHE A 150 11.70 19.47 -15.77
CA PHE A 150 12.59 19.52 -14.61
C PHE A 150 14.01 19.19 -15.08
N ASN A 151 14.88 20.18 -15.21
CA ASN A 151 16.24 20.02 -15.71
C ASN A 151 17.28 20.06 -14.60
N MET A 152 18.40 19.37 -14.82
CA MET A 152 19.57 19.38 -13.95
C MET A 152 20.62 20.35 -14.50
N ASP A 153 20.51 21.62 -14.11
CA ASP A 153 21.40 22.71 -14.51
C ASP A 153 22.69 22.70 -13.68
N GLN A 154 23.85 22.70 -14.37
CA GLN A 154 25.16 22.60 -13.71
C GLN A 154 25.50 23.72 -12.73
N ASN A 155 24.86 24.89 -12.85
CA ASN A 155 25.13 26.05 -12.00
C ASN A 155 24.09 26.19 -10.88
N ARG A 156 22.86 25.73 -11.12
CA ARG A 156 21.71 26.02 -10.24
C ARG A 156 21.19 24.80 -9.49
N GLY A 157 21.40 23.58 -10.00
CA GLY A 157 20.78 22.36 -9.47
C GLY A 157 19.56 21.96 -10.29
N MET A 158 18.52 21.42 -9.64
CA MET A 158 17.27 21.15 -10.32
C MET A 158 16.52 22.46 -10.56
N VAL A 159 16.09 22.66 -11.80
CA VAL A 159 15.33 23.82 -12.25
C VAL A 159 14.10 23.39 -13.04
N ILE A 160 13.12 24.28 -13.17
CA ILE A 160 11.95 24.10 -14.03
C ILE A 160 11.95 25.11 -15.17
N ASN A 161 11.73 24.61 -16.37
CA ASN A 161 11.57 25.40 -17.60
C ASN A 161 10.16 25.20 -18.18
N PHE A 162 9.70 26.19 -18.94
CA PHE A 162 8.38 26.22 -19.55
C PHE A 162 8.48 26.80 -20.95
N ASP A 163 8.00 26.07 -21.96
CA ASP A 163 8.06 26.53 -23.36
C ASP A 163 6.69 26.95 -23.90
N ALA A 164 5.60 26.41 -23.36
CA ALA A 164 4.24 26.61 -23.87
C ALA A 164 3.33 27.45 -22.94
N PHE A 165 3.91 28.15 -21.97
CA PHE A 165 3.17 28.91 -20.95
C PHE A 165 3.14 30.41 -21.33
N GLU A 166 1.94 30.98 -21.47
CA GLU A 166 1.77 32.34 -22.02
C GLU A 166 2.45 33.43 -21.16
N GLY A 167 3.32 34.24 -21.75
CA GLY A 167 3.94 35.35 -21.03
C GLY A 167 4.92 34.91 -19.93
N TRP A 168 5.41 33.67 -20.01
CA TRP A 168 6.52 33.20 -19.20
C TRP A 168 7.68 32.77 -20.05
N SER A 169 8.81 33.46 -19.87
CA SER A 169 10.10 33.02 -20.36
C SER A 169 11.05 32.93 -19.16
N GLY A 170 11.78 31.82 -19.08
CA GLY A 170 12.86 31.65 -18.13
C GLY A 170 12.71 30.47 -17.18
N THR A 171 13.81 30.23 -16.50
CA THR A 171 14.05 29.05 -15.67
C THR A 171 13.94 29.40 -14.19
N ARG A 172 13.32 28.54 -13.37
CA ARG A 172 13.30 28.73 -11.90
C ARG A 172 14.04 27.61 -11.16
N PRO A 173 14.88 27.94 -10.16
CA PRO A 173 15.50 26.93 -9.31
C PRO A 173 14.46 26.29 -8.39
N LEU A 174 14.50 24.96 -8.32
CA LEU A 174 13.66 24.14 -7.45
C LEU A 174 14.48 23.59 -6.28
N ILE A 175 15.57 22.88 -6.59
CA ILE A 175 16.51 22.31 -5.61
C ILE A 175 17.91 22.84 -5.92
N PRO A 176 18.58 23.53 -4.97
CA PRO A 176 19.94 24.03 -5.15
C PRO A 176 20.94 22.90 -5.45
N LYS A 177 21.93 23.18 -6.30
CA LYS A 177 23.01 22.24 -6.67
C LYS A 177 23.61 21.47 -5.50
N HIS A 178 23.90 22.16 -4.39
CA HIS A 178 24.56 21.58 -3.21
C HIS A 178 23.67 20.64 -2.39
N GLN A 179 22.38 20.54 -2.72
CA GLN A 179 21.40 19.69 -2.05
C GLN A 179 21.01 18.48 -2.91
N ILE A 180 21.42 18.39 -4.18
CA ILE A 180 20.91 17.35 -5.08
C ILE A 180 21.27 15.92 -4.66
N SER A 181 22.51 15.71 -4.24
CA SER A 181 23.04 14.35 -4.13
C SER A 181 22.68 13.69 -2.81
N ASN A 182 22.36 12.40 -2.89
CA ASN A 182 22.27 11.45 -1.79
C ASN A 182 21.23 11.78 -0.71
N GLN A 183 20.13 12.42 -1.10
CA GLN A 183 18.97 12.61 -0.25
C GLN A 183 17.69 12.61 -1.08
N TRP A 184 16.59 12.27 -0.43
CA TRP A 184 15.27 12.33 -1.04
C TRP A 184 14.76 13.77 -1.07
N HIS A 185 14.17 14.15 -2.19
CA HIS A 185 13.40 15.37 -2.35
C HIS A 185 11.98 15.04 -2.77
N ASP A 186 11.01 15.63 -2.09
CA ASP A 186 9.60 15.39 -2.33
C ASP A 186 9.05 16.55 -3.17
N ILE A 187 8.54 16.25 -4.37
CA ILE A 187 8.01 17.24 -5.33
C ILE A 187 6.50 17.05 -5.45
N ARG A 188 5.74 18.15 -5.34
CA ARG A 188 4.29 18.17 -5.58
C ARG A 188 3.94 19.24 -6.59
N VAL A 189 3.08 18.89 -7.52
CA VAL A 189 2.59 19.78 -8.56
C VAL A 189 1.07 19.84 -8.49
N HIS A 190 0.52 21.05 -8.54
CA HIS A 190 -0.90 21.27 -8.82
C HIS A 190 -1.00 21.93 -10.19
N ALA A 191 -1.65 21.26 -11.13
CA ALA A 191 -1.88 21.78 -12.46
C ALA A 191 -3.38 21.77 -12.76
N LYS A 192 -3.96 22.97 -12.86
CA LYS A 192 -5.19 23.16 -13.61
C LYS A 192 -4.80 23.49 -15.04
N TRP A 193 -4.84 22.49 -15.92
CA TRP A 193 -4.46 22.65 -17.31
C TRP A 193 -5.51 23.46 -18.04
N SER A 194 -5.11 24.48 -18.79
CA SER A 194 -6.04 25.34 -19.52
C SER A 194 -5.40 25.99 -20.73
N THR A 195 -6.18 26.04 -21.81
CA THR A 195 -5.90 26.87 -22.99
C THR A 195 -6.32 28.33 -22.81
N GLY A 196 -6.92 28.69 -21.67
CA GLY A 196 -7.33 30.03 -21.31
C GLY A 196 -6.61 30.59 -20.07
N ALA A 197 -7.05 31.77 -19.63
CA ALA A 197 -6.42 32.51 -18.53
C ALA A 197 -6.64 31.90 -17.13
N ASP A 198 -7.48 30.87 -17.00
CA ASP A 198 -7.84 30.24 -15.73
C ASP A 198 -6.95 29.04 -15.35
N GLY A 199 -5.87 28.81 -16.11
CA GLY A 199 -4.87 27.80 -15.81
C GLY A 199 -4.10 28.09 -14.52
N VAL A 200 -3.71 27.02 -13.84
CA VAL A 200 -2.95 27.04 -12.58
C VAL A 200 -1.77 26.09 -12.72
N PHE A 201 -0.57 26.50 -12.33
CA PHE A 201 0.57 25.60 -12.21
C PHE A 201 1.41 25.98 -10.99
N GLN A 202 1.40 25.13 -9.98
CA GLN A 202 2.09 25.35 -8.72
C GLN A 202 3.02 24.18 -8.42
N ILE A 203 4.22 24.46 -7.89
CA ILE A 203 5.20 23.44 -7.53
C ILE A 203 5.67 23.68 -6.09
N TRP A 204 5.58 22.64 -5.27
CA TRP A 204 6.21 22.55 -3.96
C TRP A 204 7.38 21.57 -4.03
N VAL A 205 8.43 21.90 -3.29
CA VAL A 205 9.60 21.03 -3.08
C VAL A 205 9.89 21.03 -1.59
N ASP A 206 9.90 19.85 -0.98
CA ASP A 206 10.12 19.64 0.46
C ASP A 206 9.20 20.54 1.31
N GLY A 207 7.93 20.63 0.90
CA GLY A 207 6.89 21.45 1.54
C GLY A 207 6.94 22.96 1.22
N ALA A 208 7.99 23.46 0.57
CA ALA A 208 8.11 24.87 0.22
C ALA A 208 7.58 25.17 -1.19
N LEU A 209 6.69 26.15 -1.31
CA LEU A 209 6.18 26.64 -2.61
C LEU A 209 7.31 27.31 -3.40
N LYS A 210 7.69 26.75 -4.54
CA LYS A 210 8.75 27.25 -5.43
C LYS A 210 8.22 27.96 -6.67
N VAL A 211 7.07 27.50 -7.17
CA VAL A 211 6.39 28.07 -8.34
C VAL A 211 4.93 28.25 -8.01
N ASP A 212 4.41 29.43 -8.30
CA ASP A 212 2.98 29.74 -8.23
C ASP A 212 2.58 30.54 -9.46
N ARG A 213 1.98 29.87 -10.44
CA ARG A 213 1.67 30.47 -11.73
C ARG A 213 0.19 30.34 -12.08
N ARG A 214 -0.34 31.38 -12.71
CA ARG A 214 -1.69 31.47 -13.26
C ARG A 214 -1.62 31.88 -14.73
N GLY A 215 -2.68 31.60 -15.48
CA GLY A 215 -2.79 31.89 -16.91
C GLY A 215 -2.64 30.65 -17.78
N GLN A 216 -2.68 30.85 -19.10
CA GLN A 216 -2.60 29.76 -20.08
C GLN A 216 -1.32 28.93 -19.87
N ASN A 217 -1.52 27.62 -19.71
CA ASN A 217 -0.49 26.62 -19.46
C ASN A 217 -0.67 25.36 -20.32
N ALA A 218 -1.58 25.41 -21.29
CA ALA A 218 -1.69 24.50 -22.42
C ALA A 218 -1.98 25.32 -23.69
N ILE A 219 -1.48 24.90 -24.85
CA ILE A 219 -1.62 25.66 -26.12
C ILE A 219 -2.68 25.07 -27.05
N ASP A 220 -3.08 23.83 -26.81
CA ASP A 220 -4.12 23.12 -27.53
C ASP A 220 -4.67 21.98 -26.67
N ASN A 221 -5.66 21.26 -27.19
CA ASN A 221 -6.33 20.12 -26.56
C ASN A 221 -5.62 18.78 -26.81
N ASP A 222 -4.31 18.77 -27.09
CA ASP A 222 -3.56 17.51 -27.22
C ASP A 222 -3.35 16.91 -25.81
N PRO A 223 -3.53 15.59 -25.60
CA PRO A 223 -3.37 14.98 -24.28
C PRO A 223 -1.99 15.26 -23.70
N ILE A 224 -1.91 15.48 -22.40
CA ILE A 224 -0.69 15.84 -21.68
C ILE A 224 -0.21 14.61 -20.94
N TRP A 225 1.00 14.16 -21.23
CA TRP A 225 1.65 13.03 -20.57
C TRP A 225 2.78 13.48 -19.67
N PHE A 226 2.92 12.76 -18.56
CA PHE A 226 4.08 12.87 -17.70
C PHE A 226 5.11 11.81 -18.09
N ARG A 227 6.38 12.19 -18.11
CA ARG A 227 7.51 11.27 -18.23
C ARG A 227 8.55 11.62 -17.18
N PHE A 228 9.25 10.61 -16.70
CA PHE A 228 10.30 10.76 -15.68
C PHE A 228 11.42 9.75 -15.89
N GLY A 229 12.58 10.04 -15.32
CA GLY A 229 13.80 9.26 -15.52
C GLY A 229 14.99 10.17 -15.77
N ILE A 230 15.75 9.91 -16.84
CA ILE A 230 16.84 10.75 -17.33
C ILE A 230 16.75 10.86 -18.85
N TYR A 231 16.62 12.07 -19.37
CA TYR A 231 16.79 12.36 -20.80
C TYR A 231 17.83 13.46 -20.99
N ALA A 232 18.99 13.10 -21.55
CA ALA A 232 20.10 14.00 -21.84
C ALA A 232 20.12 14.31 -23.36
N PRO A 233 19.50 15.41 -23.81
CA PRO A 233 19.45 15.76 -25.22
C PRO A 233 20.80 16.26 -25.72
N GLN A 234 21.25 15.74 -26.88
CA GLN A 234 22.48 16.17 -27.55
C GLN A 234 23.67 16.19 -26.57
N VAL A 235 23.88 15.06 -25.88
CA VAL A 235 24.89 14.88 -24.84
C VAL A 235 26.31 15.11 -25.36
N ASN A 236 26.52 14.96 -26.67
CA ASN A 236 27.78 15.26 -27.34
C ASN A 236 28.22 16.74 -27.24
N ARG A 237 27.33 17.65 -26.82
CA ARG A 237 27.68 19.05 -26.52
C ARG A 237 28.32 19.23 -25.15
N ALA A 238 28.20 18.24 -24.28
CA ALA A 238 28.88 18.24 -22.99
C ALA A 238 30.34 17.84 -23.19
N GLY A 239 31.26 18.65 -22.66
CA GLY A 239 32.68 18.33 -22.52
C GLY A 239 32.95 17.26 -21.46
N ASN A 240 31.97 16.95 -20.60
CA ASN A 240 31.98 15.79 -19.72
C ASN A 240 30.75 14.87 -19.97
N ASN A 241 30.91 13.57 -19.78
CA ASN A 241 29.80 12.64 -19.86
C ASN A 241 29.95 11.59 -18.75
N TYR A 242 29.12 11.70 -17.72
CA TYR A 242 29.14 10.81 -16.57
C TYR A 242 27.97 9.82 -16.61
N SER A 243 28.17 8.69 -15.93
CA SER A 243 27.03 7.86 -15.53
C SER A 243 26.20 8.61 -14.51
N GLN A 244 24.88 8.54 -14.63
CA GLN A 244 23.94 9.19 -13.73
C GLN A 244 22.93 8.15 -13.26
N VAL A 245 22.74 8.06 -11.95
CA VAL A 245 21.78 7.17 -11.33
C VAL A 245 20.77 8.00 -10.53
N VAL A 246 19.49 7.79 -10.80
CA VAL A 246 18.40 8.45 -10.10
C VAL A 246 17.35 7.42 -9.71
N TYR A 247 16.77 7.62 -8.53
CA TYR A 247 15.67 6.82 -8.03
C TYR A 247 14.42 7.69 -7.93
N TYR A 248 13.28 7.11 -8.28
CA TYR A 248 11.97 7.70 -8.07
C TYR A 248 11.14 6.73 -7.25
N ASP A 249 10.31 7.30 -6.39
CA ASP A 249 9.42 6.56 -5.51
C ASP A 249 8.18 7.43 -5.25
N GLU A 250 7.10 6.82 -4.77
CA GLU A 250 5.88 7.51 -4.33
C GLU A 250 5.29 8.45 -5.38
N LEU A 251 5.27 8.00 -6.64
CA LEU A 251 4.65 8.70 -7.74
C LEU A 251 3.11 8.59 -7.65
N MET A 252 2.47 9.72 -7.34
CA MET A 252 1.05 9.85 -7.07
C MET A 252 0.38 10.83 -8.04
N ARG A 253 -0.86 10.53 -8.43
CA ARG A 253 -1.76 11.43 -9.17
C ARG A 253 -3.15 11.44 -8.54
N GLY A 254 -3.77 12.60 -8.40
CA GLY A 254 -5.16 12.65 -7.96
C GLY A 254 -5.79 14.01 -8.20
N ASN A 255 -7.03 14.17 -7.74
CA ASN A 255 -7.85 15.36 -7.99
C ASN A 255 -7.84 16.36 -6.82
N SER A 256 -7.04 16.10 -5.79
CA SER A 256 -6.95 16.94 -4.60
C SER A 256 -5.55 16.90 -4.02
N CYS A 257 -5.16 17.95 -3.31
CA CYS A 257 -3.89 17.95 -2.60
C CYS A 257 -3.78 16.77 -1.62
N GLN A 258 -4.87 16.44 -0.93
CA GLN A 258 -4.92 15.36 0.06
C GLN A 258 -4.56 14.00 -0.56
N SER A 259 -5.00 13.75 -1.81
CA SER A 259 -4.70 12.51 -2.53
C SER A 259 -3.22 12.32 -2.89
N VAL A 260 -2.39 13.37 -2.76
CA VAL A 260 -0.94 13.34 -3.05
C VAL A 260 -0.11 13.94 -1.90
N SER A 261 -0.62 13.83 -0.67
CA SER A 261 -0.07 14.51 0.52
C SER A 261 0.86 13.67 1.39
N GLN A 262 1.30 12.50 0.92
CA GLN A 262 2.01 11.50 1.72
C GLN A 262 3.26 12.04 2.45
N PHE A 263 3.96 13.01 1.87
CA PHE A 263 5.16 13.63 2.49
C PHE A 263 5.12 15.15 2.60
N MET A 264 4.05 15.79 2.12
CA MET A 264 3.89 17.23 2.16
C MET A 264 2.48 17.61 2.59
N ALA A 265 2.37 18.39 3.65
CA ALA A 265 1.10 18.95 4.09
C ALA A 265 0.47 19.84 2.99
N CYS A 266 -0.86 19.88 2.95
CA CYS A 266 -1.58 20.71 1.99
C CYS A 266 -1.55 22.19 2.39
N PRO A 267 -1.33 23.11 1.44
CA PRO A 267 -1.37 24.54 1.73
C PRO A 267 -2.80 24.97 2.07
N GLY A 268 -3.01 25.60 3.24
CA GLY A 268 -4.28 26.22 3.61
C GLY A 268 -4.52 27.53 2.87
N GLY A 269 -5.75 27.76 2.42
CA GLY A 269 -6.15 29.00 1.74
C GLY A 269 -6.05 30.25 2.64
N GLY A 270 -5.22 31.19 2.21
CA GLY A 270 -5.22 32.66 2.43
C GLY A 270 -5.72 33.27 3.75
N GLY A 271 -4.81 33.93 4.49
CA GLY A 271 -5.17 34.95 5.49
C GLY A 271 -4.03 35.54 6.32
N SER A 272 -3.30 36.51 5.73
CA SER A 272 -2.52 37.60 6.34
C SER A 272 -1.40 37.35 7.39
N THR A 273 -0.28 38.02 7.10
CA THR A 273 0.91 38.34 7.90
C THR A 273 0.68 38.67 9.37
N GLY A 274 1.46 38.03 10.25
CA GLY A 274 1.68 38.47 11.63
C GLY A 274 2.76 37.63 12.31
N THR A 275 3.96 38.19 12.45
CA THR A 275 5.02 37.71 13.37
C THR A 275 4.46 37.51 14.77
N GLY A 276 4.57 36.31 15.34
CA GLY A 276 4.18 36.06 16.73
C GLY A 276 4.31 34.60 17.15
N SER A 277 5.10 34.38 18.20
CA SER A 277 5.31 33.15 18.97
C SER A 277 4.03 32.33 19.27
N THR A 278 4.18 31.00 19.28
CA THR A 278 3.47 29.97 20.09
C THR A 278 1.93 29.95 20.13
N SER A 279 1.31 28.87 19.63
CA SER A 279 0.52 27.91 20.46
C SER A 279 -0.21 26.86 19.60
N ASN A 280 0.04 25.58 19.90
CA ASN A 280 -0.73 24.44 19.40
C ASN A 280 -2.14 24.46 20.01
N ALA A 281 -3.18 24.25 19.19
CA ALA A 281 -4.49 23.87 19.70
C ALA A 281 -4.48 22.37 20.09
N PRO A 282 -5.11 21.97 21.20
CA PRO A 282 -4.91 20.66 21.81
C PRO A 282 -5.84 19.61 21.16
N GLY A 283 -5.31 18.43 20.82
CA GLY A 283 -6.15 17.23 20.65
C GLY A 283 -5.88 16.30 19.46
N SER A 284 -4.85 16.51 18.62
CA SER A 284 -4.54 15.52 17.58
C SER A 284 -3.77 14.33 18.14
N THR A 285 -4.09 13.12 17.70
CA THR A 285 -3.43 11.88 18.13
C THR A 285 -1.91 11.92 17.98
N ALA A 286 -1.42 12.52 16.90
CA ALA A 286 0.02 12.71 16.67
C ALA A 286 0.66 13.65 17.70
N SER A 287 -0.01 14.75 18.07
CA SER A 287 0.49 15.69 19.07
C SER A 287 0.59 15.07 20.47
N LEU A 288 -0.27 14.10 20.77
CA LEU A 288 -0.23 13.35 22.01
C LEU A 288 1.02 12.45 22.08
N PHE A 289 1.28 11.63 21.06
CA PHE A 289 2.46 10.77 21.02
C PHE A 289 3.78 11.53 20.94
N GLU A 290 3.80 12.67 20.26
CA GLU A 290 4.97 13.55 20.28
C GLU A 290 5.20 14.15 21.67
N SER A 291 4.14 14.58 22.36
CA SER A 291 4.20 15.06 23.75
C SER A 291 4.69 13.97 24.71
N TYR A 292 4.29 12.72 24.48
CA TYR A 292 4.80 11.57 25.21
C TYR A 292 6.30 11.39 25.03
N VAL A 293 6.82 11.41 23.79
CA VAL A 293 8.26 11.29 23.55
C VAL A 293 9.03 12.45 24.19
N ASN A 294 8.48 13.65 24.15
CA ASN A 294 9.09 14.83 24.76
C ASN A 294 9.05 14.81 26.29
N ALA A 295 8.07 14.14 26.90
CA ALA A 295 7.94 14.01 28.36
C ALA A 295 9.00 13.10 28.98
N TYR A 296 9.62 12.21 28.20
CA TYR A 296 10.60 11.24 28.67
C TYR A 296 11.94 11.42 27.96
N GLY A 297 12.94 11.92 28.70
CA GLY A 297 14.25 12.28 28.15
C GLY A 297 14.97 11.13 27.46
N ASP A 298 14.83 9.91 27.97
CA ASP A 298 15.37 8.68 27.39
C ASP A 298 14.71 8.31 26.06
N LEU A 299 13.40 8.54 25.89
CA LEU A 299 12.70 8.34 24.62
C LEU A 299 13.10 9.37 23.57
N ASN A 300 13.25 10.63 23.99
CA ASN A 300 13.74 11.69 23.11
C ASN A 300 15.19 11.41 22.67
N THR A 301 16.04 10.91 23.57
CA THR A 301 17.39 10.45 23.24
C THR A 301 17.36 9.21 22.34
N ALA A 302 16.51 8.22 22.60
CA ALA A 302 16.39 7.03 21.77
C ALA A 302 15.93 7.38 20.34
N PHE A 303 14.97 8.28 20.21
CA PHE A 303 14.52 8.82 18.93
C PHE A 303 15.66 9.55 18.19
N ASN A 304 16.34 10.47 18.86
CA ASN A 304 17.45 11.25 18.25
C ASN A 304 18.68 10.38 17.93
N ASN A 305 18.87 9.27 18.64
CA ASN A 305 19.90 8.27 18.34
C ASN A 305 19.47 7.27 17.26
N GLY A 306 18.29 7.46 16.66
CA GLY A 306 17.82 6.68 15.51
C GLY A 306 17.21 5.33 15.86
N LEU A 307 16.68 5.13 17.07
CA LEU A 307 15.86 3.96 17.37
C LEU A 307 14.55 4.06 16.58
N GLN A 308 14.29 3.07 15.71
CA GLN A 308 13.24 3.12 14.66
C GLN A 308 13.45 4.27 13.65
N PRO A 309 14.53 4.21 12.85
CA PRO A 309 14.88 5.28 11.92
C PRO A 309 13.80 5.45 10.83
N GLY A 310 13.53 6.70 10.45
CA GLY A 310 12.53 7.05 9.42
C GLY A 310 11.12 7.29 9.94
N LYS A 311 10.82 6.99 11.21
CA LYS A 311 9.56 7.38 11.85
C LYS A 311 9.60 8.86 12.25
N SER A 312 8.47 9.56 12.12
CA SER A 312 8.27 10.85 12.81
C SER A 312 8.28 10.64 14.33
N LYS A 313 8.51 11.71 15.09
CA LYS A 313 8.53 11.63 16.56
C LYS A 313 7.20 11.12 17.13
N ALA A 314 6.07 11.47 16.50
CA ALA A 314 4.76 10.96 16.87
C ALA A 314 4.60 9.46 16.57
N GLU A 315 5.07 8.97 15.42
CA GLU A 315 5.03 7.55 15.07
C GLU A 315 5.99 6.71 15.92
N PHE A 316 7.15 7.26 16.26
CA PHE A 316 8.06 6.68 17.25
C PHE A 316 7.39 6.63 18.63
N GLY A 317 6.71 7.70 19.02
CA GLY A 317 5.94 7.77 20.26
C GLY A 317 4.79 6.78 20.30
N GLN A 318 4.07 6.61 19.19
CA GLN A 318 3.00 5.62 19.05
C GLN A 318 3.56 4.21 19.12
N TRP A 319 4.60 3.90 18.33
CA TRP A 319 5.28 2.62 18.38
C TRP A 319 5.76 2.28 19.79
N HIS A 320 6.46 3.22 20.45
CA HIS A 320 7.02 3.01 21.77
C HIS A 320 5.92 2.88 22.84
N TYR A 321 4.93 3.78 22.83
CA TYR A 321 3.83 3.75 23.79
C TYR A 321 3.01 2.45 23.67
N CYS A 322 2.66 2.07 22.44
CA CYS A 322 1.82 0.91 22.17
C CYS A 322 2.53 -0.43 22.42
N ALA A 323 3.86 -0.49 22.23
CA ALA A 323 4.62 -1.72 22.43
C ALA A 323 5.24 -1.85 23.83
N HIS A 324 5.62 -0.74 24.48
CA HIS A 324 6.46 -0.74 25.68
C HIS A 324 5.97 0.21 26.78
N GLY A 325 5.47 1.40 26.43
CA GLY A 325 5.18 2.48 27.37
C GLY A 325 4.26 2.11 28.53
N ASN A 326 3.23 1.31 28.27
CA ASN A 326 2.30 0.85 29.32
C ASN A 326 2.96 -0.13 30.32
N ALA A 327 3.80 -1.05 29.82
CA ALA A 327 4.52 -2.01 30.68
C ALA A 327 5.61 -1.32 31.52
N GLU A 328 6.15 -0.21 31.03
CA GLU A 328 7.13 0.63 31.73
C GLU A 328 6.48 1.62 32.72
N GLY A 329 5.15 1.64 32.84
CA GLY A 329 4.41 2.53 33.74
C GLY A 329 4.37 4.00 33.29
N ARG A 330 4.63 4.28 32.01
CA ARG A 330 4.68 5.65 31.49
C ARG A 330 3.29 6.17 31.15
N THR A 331 2.96 7.34 31.66
CA THR A 331 1.70 8.05 31.41
C THR A 331 1.93 9.34 30.64
N SER A 332 0.98 9.71 29.77
CA SER A 332 0.92 11.02 29.10
C SER A 332 -0.53 11.45 28.96
N ALA A 333 -0.83 12.73 29.24
CA ALA A 333 -2.20 13.24 29.23
C ALA A 333 -2.83 13.07 27.84
N GLY A 334 -3.98 12.38 27.77
CA GLY A 334 -4.73 12.12 26.53
C GLY A 334 -4.31 10.87 25.75
N ILE A 335 -3.24 10.16 26.13
CA ILE A 335 -2.85 8.89 25.49
C ILE A 335 -3.41 7.71 26.25
N SER A 336 -3.89 6.71 25.51
CA SER A 336 -4.34 5.42 26.03
C SER A 336 -4.04 4.30 25.04
N LEU A 337 -4.21 3.04 25.47
CA LEU A 337 -4.05 1.87 24.61
C LEU A 337 -5.07 1.80 23.46
N GLY A 338 -6.25 2.43 23.61
CA GLY A 338 -7.29 2.45 22.58
C GLY A 338 -6.88 3.12 21.27
N ILE A 339 -5.82 3.94 21.30
CA ILE A 339 -5.31 4.69 20.15
C ILE A 339 -4.38 3.83 19.26
N CYS A 340 -3.97 2.65 19.73
CA CYS A 340 -2.96 1.80 19.08
C CYS A 340 -3.48 0.91 17.93
N ALA A 341 -4.76 1.01 17.56
CA ALA A 341 -5.44 -0.04 16.80
C ALA A 341 -5.44 0.08 15.26
N ALA A 342 -4.53 0.79 14.57
CA ALA A 342 -4.57 0.82 13.09
C ALA A 342 -3.21 0.91 12.36
N SER A 343 -2.83 -0.18 11.70
CA SER A 343 -1.98 -0.21 10.50
C SER A 343 -2.71 -1.12 9.50
N LEU A 344 -2.97 -0.60 8.30
CA LEU A 344 -3.66 -1.26 7.17
C LEU A 344 -2.60 -1.70 6.16
N ASP A 345 -2.69 -2.94 5.68
CA ASP A 345 -1.94 -3.44 4.53
C ASP A 345 -2.71 -3.12 3.23
N SER A 346 -2.03 -2.66 2.18
CA SER A 346 -2.62 -1.89 1.06
C SER A 346 -2.74 -2.66 -0.27
N THR A 347 -2.34 -3.93 -0.33
CA THR A 347 -2.38 -4.75 -1.56
C THR A 347 -3.79 -5.28 -1.84
N THR A 348 -4.33 -5.05 -3.05
CA THR A 348 -5.75 -5.32 -3.39
C THR A 348 -6.05 -6.73 -3.91
N PRO A 349 -7.25 -7.29 -3.59
CA PRO A 349 -7.86 -8.42 -4.31
C PRO A 349 -8.15 -8.05 -5.76
N ASN A 350 -8.19 -9.06 -6.64
CA ASN A 350 -9.05 -9.00 -7.81
C ASN A 350 -10.45 -9.49 -7.41
N ILE A 351 -11.44 -8.60 -7.52
CA ILE A 351 -12.86 -8.95 -7.52
C ILE A 351 -13.29 -8.92 -8.98
N ASN A 352 -14.08 -9.90 -9.41
CA ASN A 352 -14.65 -9.93 -10.76
C ASN A 352 -15.72 -8.83 -10.89
N SER A 353 -15.27 -7.61 -11.19
CA SER A 353 -16.13 -6.48 -11.51
C SER A 353 -16.40 -6.42 -13.02
N ASN A 354 -16.69 -7.55 -13.68
CA ASN A 354 -17.07 -7.54 -15.09
C ASN A 354 -18.34 -6.72 -15.26
N VAL A 355 -18.16 -5.46 -15.62
CA VAL A 355 -19.19 -4.62 -16.20
C VAL A 355 -19.31 -5.11 -17.64
N ASP A 356 -20.45 -5.72 -18.00
CA ASP A 356 -20.80 -5.91 -19.40
C ASP A 356 -21.05 -4.53 -20.01
N GLU A 357 -19.98 -3.81 -20.35
CA GLU A 357 -20.07 -2.66 -21.24
C GLU A 357 -20.32 -3.20 -22.65
N MET A 358 -21.45 -2.81 -23.25
CA MET A 358 -21.52 -2.79 -24.70
C MET A 358 -20.37 -1.89 -25.18
N GLU A 359 -19.53 -2.42 -26.06
CA GLU A 359 -18.53 -1.66 -26.81
C GLU A 359 -19.16 -0.39 -27.36
N ASP A 360 -18.92 0.74 -26.69
CA ASP A 360 -18.91 2.02 -27.34
C ASP A 360 -17.69 2.79 -26.83
N SER A 361 -16.72 2.87 -27.72
CA SER A 361 -15.46 3.56 -27.57
C SER A 361 -15.65 5.00 -27.05
N LEU A 362 -14.84 5.39 -26.04
CA LEU A 362 -14.38 6.75 -25.70
C LEU A 362 -14.81 7.40 -24.37
N SER A 363 -15.48 6.73 -23.43
CA SER A 363 -15.58 7.29 -22.06
C SER A 363 -15.88 6.25 -20.99
N GLY A 364 -14.87 5.84 -20.22
CA GLY A 364 -15.10 5.30 -18.88
C GLY A 364 -15.66 6.42 -18.00
N GLY A 365 -16.89 6.28 -17.52
CA GLY A 365 -17.58 7.33 -16.79
C GLY A 365 -17.09 7.46 -15.34
N ARG A 366 -16.90 8.69 -14.86
CA ARG A 366 -16.62 9.04 -13.44
C ARG A 366 -17.52 8.32 -12.40
N PHE A 367 -18.72 7.94 -12.80
CA PHE A 367 -19.70 7.24 -11.95
C PHE A 367 -19.38 5.75 -11.75
N THR A 368 -18.89 5.05 -12.78
CA THR A 368 -18.48 3.64 -12.67
C THR A 368 -17.16 3.51 -11.89
N ASP A 369 -16.28 4.50 -11.99
CA ASP A 369 -15.02 4.56 -11.22
C ASP A 369 -15.24 4.76 -9.71
N GLU A 370 -16.18 5.64 -9.32
CA GLU A 370 -16.55 5.87 -7.91
C GLU A 370 -17.21 4.62 -7.29
N ILE A 371 -18.12 3.96 -8.02
CA ILE A 371 -18.75 2.68 -7.63
C ILE A 371 -17.68 1.59 -7.44
N THR A 372 -16.79 1.45 -8.43
CA THR A 372 -15.70 0.46 -8.38
C THR A 372 -14.75 0.72 -7.20
N THR A 373 -14.48 2.00 -6.89
CA THR A 373 -13.62 2.40 -5.77
C THR A 373 -14.26 2.10 -4.41
N GLY A 374 -15.55 2.38 -4.23
CA GLY A 374 -16.30 2.06 -3.01
C GLY A 374 -16.33 0.56 -2.73
N ILE A 375 -16.61 -0.25 -3.76
CA ILE A 375 -16.61 -1.72 -3.64
C ILE A 375 -15.23 -2.27 -3.33
N ARG A 376 -14.19 -1.72 -3.98
CA ARG A 376 -12.81 -2.09 -3.66
C ARG A 376 -12.47 -1.72 -2.21
N SER A 377 -12.97 -0.61 -1.69
CA SER A 377 -12.78 -0.20 -0.28
C SER A 377 -13.49 -1.16 0.69
N PHE A 378 -14.75 -1.49 0.43
CA PHE A 378 -15.51 -2.48 1.20
C PHE A 378 -14.82 -3.84 1.20
N SER A 379 -14.44 -4.34 0.02
CA SER A 379 -13.73 -5.61 -0.13
C SER A 379 -12.38 -5.62 0.57
N ARG A 380 -11.57 -4.55 0.45
CA ARG A 380 -10.33 -4.41 1.22
C ARG A 380 -10.60 -4.52 2.73
N MET A 381 -11.67 -3.92 3.23
CA MET A 381 -12.00 -4.01 4.66
C MET A 381 -12.48 -5.41 5.08
N ALA A 382 -13.39 -6.00 4.30
CA ALA A 382 -14.05 -7.26 4.63
C ALA A 382 -13.19 -8.52 4.37
N VAL A 383 -12.21 -8.44 3.46
CA VAL A 383 -11.42 -9.59 2.99
C VAL A 383 -9.92 -9.46 3.34
N PHE A 384 -9.36 -8.24 3.47
CA PHE A 384 -7.89 -8.04 3.58
C PHE A 384 -7.44 -7.58 4.95
N ASN A 385 -8.28 -6.82 5.64
CA ASN A 385 -7.89 -6.25 6.92
C ASN A 385 -8.07 -7.34 7.98
N GLY A 386 -6.99 -8.00 8.41
CA GLY A 386 -6.95 -9.03 9.46
C GLY A 386 -7.48 -8.62 10.85
N LYS A 387 -8.28 -7.55 10.92
CA LYS A 387 -9.19 -7.15 12.00
C LYS A 387 -10.64 -7.54 11.73
N VAL A 388 -10.90 -8.48 10.82
CA VAL A 388 -12.23 -9.10 10.76
C VAL A 388 -12.51 -9.79 12.10
N PHE A 389 -13.76 -9.76 12.52
CA PHE A 389 -14.21 -10.33 13.79
C PHE A 389 -13.60 -11.73 14.06
N SER A 390 -13.04 -11.92 15.26
CA SER A 390 -12.54 -13.21 15.72
C SER A 390 -12.76 -13.39 17.21
N PHE A 391 -13.34 -14.53 17.61
CA PHE A 391 -13.47 -14.88 19.03
C PHE A 391 -12.10 -15.10 19.72
N LYS A 392 -11.00 -15.19 18.98
CA LYS A 392 -9.64 -15.21 19.57
C LYS A 392 -9.27 -13.88 20.21
N ASP A 393 -9.88 -12.79 19.75
CA ASP A 393 -9.72 -11.46 20.32
C ASP A 393 -10.58 -11.26 21.58
N TYR A 394 -11.24 -12.30 22.10
CA TYR A 394 -12.14 -12.20 23.24
C TYR A 394 -11.54 -12.88 24.48
N TYR A 395 -11.74 -12.27 25.65
CA TYR A 395 -11.66 -12.96 26.92
C TYR A 395 -12.96 -13.74 27.11
N THR A 396 -12.87 -15.07 27.10
CA THR A 396 -14.02 -15.95 27.29
C THR A 396 -13.95 -16.63 28.65
N PHE A 397 -15.10 -16.73 29.31
CA PHE A 397 -15.23 -17.43 30.58
C PHE A 397 -16.60 -18.10 30.71
N LYS A 398 -16.71 -19.10 31.59
CA LYS A 398 -17.99 -19.70 31.94
C LYS A 398 -18.74 -18.76 32.89
N ALA A 399 -19.80 -18.12 32.41
CA ALA A 399 -20.66 -17.27 33.22
C ALA A 399 -21.63 -18.07 34.08
N TYR A 400 -21.98 -19.27 33.62
CA TYR A 400 -22.74 -20.25 34.41
C TYR A 400 -22.20 -21.64 34.14
N GLU A 401 -21.83 -22.34 35.20
CA GLU A 401 -21.22 -23.65 35.13
C GLU A 401 -22.26 -24.74 35.43
N VAL A 402 -22.46 -25.65 34.47
CA VAL A 402 -23.27 -26.86 34.65
C VAL A 402 -22.38 -28.03 35.08
N ALA A 403 -21.17 -28.10 34.51
CA ALA A 403 -20.11 -29.04 34.88
C ALA A 403 -18.73 -28.45 34.54
N ASP A 404 -17.67 -29.11 34.98
CA ASP A 404 -16.28 -28.70 34.71
C ASP A 404 -16.02 -28.38 33.23
N THR A 405 -16.67 -29.12 32.33
CA THR A 405 -16.53 -28.99 30.88
C THR A 405 -17.80 -28.48 30.17
N GLN A 406 -18.81 -28.03 30.90
CA GLN A 406 -20.09 -27.61 30.32
C GLN A 406 -20.66 -26.35 30.99
N GLY A 407 -21.15 -25.41 30.19
CA GLY A 407 -21.77 -24.20 30.74
C GLY A 407 -21.97 -23.06 29.74
N LEU A 408 -22.68 -22.04 30.19
CA LEU A 408 -22.87 -20.79 29.46
C LEU A 408 -21.54 -20.04 29.41
N MET A 409 -21.12 -19.66 28.22
CA MET A 409 -19.95 -18.84 27.97
C MET A 409 -20.37 -17.40 27.69
N LEU A 410 -19.65 -16.46 28.29
CA LEU A 410 -19.65 -15.06 27.86
C LEU A 410 -18.25 -14.69 27.39
N GLY A 411 -18.20 -13.86 26.35
CA GLY A 411 -16.99 -13.34 25.76
C GLY A 411 -17.06 -11.82 25.68
N PHE A 412 -16.02 -11.15 26.14
CA PHE A 412 -15.84 -9.71 25.95
C PHE A 412 -14.55 -9.45 25.19
N SER A 413 -14.58 -8.49 24.28
CA SER A 413 -13.41 -8.15 23.48
C SER A 413 -12.22 -7.75 24.37
N LYS A 414 -11.03 -8.19 23.96
CA LYS A 414 -9.73 -7.76 24.50
C LYS A 414 -9.41 -6.33 24.07
N LYS A 415 -10.09 -5.81 23.05
CA LYS A 415 -9.94 -4.45 22.55
C LYS A 415 -10.77 -3.52 23.43
N GLN A 416 -10.09 -2.61 24.12
CA GLN A 416 -10.69 -1.57 24.93
C GLN A 416 -10.22 -0.20 24.44
N LYS A 417 -11.16 0.74 24.35
CA LYS A 417 -10.87 2.13 24.08
C LYS A 417 -10.20 2.80 25.28
N ALA A 418 -9.73 4.02 25.04
CA ALA A 418 -9.08 4.88 26.01
C ALA A 418 -9.81 5.05 27.33
N ASP A 419 -11.12 5.15 27.22
CA ASP A 419 -12.11 5.42 28.25
C ASP A 419 -12.65 4.13 28.87
N GLY A 420 -12.11 2.97 28.49
CA GLY A 420 -12.56 1.66 28.94
C GLY A 420 -13.83 1.15 28.25
N THR A 421 -14.37 1.88 27.26
CA THR A 421 -15.52 1.40 26.49
C THR A 421 -15.09 0.40 25.41
N THR A 422 -16.01 -0.46 24.97
CA THR A 422 -15.79 -1.42 23.89
C THR A 422 -16.94 -1.29 22.90
N ASP A 423 -16.61 -1.19 21.60
CA ASP A 423 -17.60 -1.17 20.52
C ASP A 423 -17.89 -2.58 19.99
N ASP A 424 -17.02 -3.54 20.34
CA ASP A 424 -17.14 -4.91 19.87
C ASP A 424 -18.33 -5.60 20.56
N PRO A 425 -19.05 -6.46 19.83
CA PRO A 425 -20.24 -7.10 20.38
C PRO A 425 -19.90 -8.07 21.51
N VAL A 426 -20.89 -8.39 22.35
CA VAL A 426 -20.70 -9.42 23.38
C VAL A 426 -20.88 -10.79 22.75
N GLY A 427 -19.92 -11.68 22.97
CA GLY A 427 -20.02 -13.08 22.60
C GLY A 427 -20.84 -13.85 23.62
N ILE A 428 -21.85 -14.58 23.18
CA ILE A 428 -22.67 -15.46 24.01
C ILE A 428 -22.60 -16.85 23.43
N GLY A 429 -22.32 -17.85 24.25
CA GLY A 429 -22.10 -19.19 23.76
C GLY A 429 -22.33 -20.27 24.78
N TRP A 430 -22.11 -21.51 24.37
CA TRP A 430 -22.18 -22.67 25.23
C TRP A 430 -20.98 -23.57 25.01
N LEU A 431 -20.40 -24.06 26.11
CA LEU A 431 -19.35 -25.07 26.11
C LEU A 431 -19.97 -26.46 26.27
N PHE A 432 -19.66 -27.35 25.33
CA PHE A 432 -19.99 -28.77 25.31
C PHE A 432 -18.72 -29.60 25.30
N ASP A 433 -18.22 -29.91 26.48
CA ASP A 433 -17.00 -30.68 26.68
C ASP A 433 -15.77 -30.07 26.00
N ASN A 434 -15.53 -30.50 24.77
CA ASN A 434 -14.41 -30.10 23.92
C ASN A 434 -14.82 -29.13 22.81
N VAL A 435 -16.10 -28.77 22.72
CA VAL A 435 -16.68 -27.92 21.66
C VAL A 435 -17.29 -26.68 22.29
N ALA A 436 -16.85 -25.49 21.89
CA ALA A 436 -17.48 -24.23 22.21
C ALA A 436 -18.26 -23.73 20.99
N LEU A 437 -19.54 -23.43 21.16
CA LEU A 437 -20.36 -22.71 20.19
C LEU A 437 -20.55 -21.29 20.70
N MET A 438 -20.17 -20.28 19.93
CA MET A 438 -20.33 -18.87 20.29
C MET A 438 -21.04 -18.10 19.19
N VAL A 439 -21.85 -17.13 19.59
CA VAL A 439 -22.54 -16.20 18.69
C VAL A 439 -22.26 -14.77 19.15
N ALA A 440 -22.02 -13.88 18.21
CA ALA A 440 -21.94 -12.45 18.44
C ALA A 440 -22.61 -11.73 17.27
N GLN A 441 -23.14 -10.54 17.51
CA GLN A 441 -23.79 -9.74 16.46
C GLN A 441 -23.45 -8.27 16.65
N ASP A 442 -23.08 -7.60 15.56
CA ASP A 442 -22.90 -6.15 15.53
C ASP A 442 -23.71 -5.49 14.41
N ASN A 443 -23.61 -4.16 14.37
CA ASN A 443 -24.28 -3.29 13.40
C ASN A 443 -23.32 -2.85 12.29
N SER A 444 -22.43 -3.75 11.87
CA SER A 444 -21.48 -3.53 10.79
C SER A 444 -21.69 -4.60 9.70
N MET A 445 -21.11 -4.39 8.51
CA MET A 445 -21.04 -5.42 7.48
C MET A 445 -19.64 -6.04 7.49
N LEU A 446 -19.50 -7.21 8.14
CA LEU A 446 -18.21 -7.88 8.35
C LEU A 446 -17.14 -6.97 9.01
N GLY A 447 -17.53 -6.01 9.85
CA GLY A 447 -16.64 -5.02 10.47
C GLY A 447 -16.53 -3.69 9.70
N TYR A 448 -17.17 -3.55 8.54
CA TYR A 448 -17.25 -2.31 7.77
C TYR A 448 -18.42 -1.44 8.25
N ASP A 449 -18.12 -0.15 8.47
CA ASP A 449 -19.07 0.87 8.93
C ASP A 449 -19.51 1.73 7.72
N ALA A 450 -20.75 1.53 7.28
CA ALA A 450 -21.35 2.20 6.13
C ALA A 450 -21.72 3.65 6.45
N LYS A 451 -21.15 4.62 5.70
CA LYS A 451 -21.29 6.06 5.99
C LYS A 451 -21.46 6.96 4.76
N GLY A 452 -21.42 6.41 3.55
CA GLY A 452 -21.51 7.14 2.29
C GLY A 452 -22.85 7.00 1.58
N ILE A 453 -23.10 7.91 0.64
CA ILE A 453 -24.27 7.89 -0.27
C ILE A 453 -24.26 6.69 -1.25
N PHE A 454 -23.11 6.02 -1.37
CA PHE A 454 -22.91 4.81 -2.15
C PHE A 454 -22.77 3.56 -1.27
N ASP A 455 -23.20 3.64 0.00
CA ASP A 455 -23.25 2.49 0.90
C ASP A 455 -24.69 1.97 1.08
N PHE A 456 -24.80 0.77 1.64
CA PHE A 456 -26.02 0.17 2.14
C PHE A 456 -26.42 0.75 3.51
N GLU A 457 -27.68 0.60 3.88
CA GLU A 457 -28.21 1.15 5.14
C GLU A 457 -28.35 0.07 6.23
N ASP A 458 -28.21 0.49 7.49
CA ASP A 458 -28.43 -0.36 8.68
C ASP A 458 -27.80 -1.77 8.59
N PRO A 459 -26.50 -1.90 8.33
CA PRO A 459 -25.89 -3.23 8.24
C PRO A 459 -25.93 -3.94 9.59
N SER A 460 -26.05 -5.26 9.54
CA SER A 460 -25.86 -6.12 10.69
C SER A 460 -25.17 -7.42 10.28
N THR A 461 -24.19 -7.84 11.08
CA THR A 461 -23.49 -9.11 10.90
C THR A 461 -23.63 -9.98 12.11
N THR A 462 -24.08 -11.23 11.89
CA THR A 462 -24.08 -12.29 12.90
C THR A 462 -22.89 -13.22 12.67
N TYR A 463 -22.06 -13.38 13.69
CA TYR A 463 -20.90 -14.27 13.71
C TYR A 463 -21.20 -15.50 14.54
N ILE A 464 -21.02 -16.68 13.95
CA ILE A 464 -21.16 -17.98 14.60
C ILE A 464 -19.80 -18.66 14.60
N GLY A 465 -19.25 -18.89 15.78
CA GLY A 465 -17.96 -19.55 16.00
C GLY A 465 -18.14 -20.95 16.59
N ILE A 466 -17.44 -21.93 16.04
CA ILE A 466 -17.34 -23.29 16.57
C ILE A 466 -15.87 -23.59 16.83
N GLY A 467 -15.49 -23.64 18.11
CA GLY A 467 -14.16 -24.02 18.55
C GLY A 467 -14.13 -25.43 19.08
N HIS A 468 -13.32 -26.32 18.50
CA HIS A 468 -13.06 -27.66 19.01
C HIS A 468 -11.63 -27.75 19.55
N ARG A 469 -11.47 -28.30 20.75
CA ARG A 469 -10.19 -28.46 21.45
C ARG A 469 -10.12 -29.88 21.98
N LYS A 470 -9.22 -30.70 21.44
CA LYS A 470 -9.14 -32.11 21.83
C LYS A 470 -7.71 -32.58 22.00
N LYS A 471 -7.46 -33.21 23.14
CA LYS A 471 -6.23 -33.94 23.41
C LYS A 471 -6.40 -35.38 22.97
N PHE A 472 -5.68 -35.80 21.93
CA PHE A 472 -5.76 -37.17 21.39
C PHE A 472 -4.83 -38.14 22.12
N ALA A 473 -3.72 -37.62 22.64
CA ALA A 473 -2.74 -38.34 23.43
C ALA A 473 -2.10 -37.39 24.44
N SER A 474 -1.30 -37.90 25.39
CA SER A 474 -0.60 -37.08 26.38
C SER A 474 0.24 -35.95 25.75
N ASN A 475 0.68 -36.14 24.51
CA ASN A 475 1.56 -35.27 23.76
C ASN A 475 0.99 -34.75 22.41
N ILE A 476 -0.28 -34.99 22.11
CA ILE A 476 -0.92 -34.50 20.87
C ILE A 476 -2.21 -33.75 21.19
N THR A 477 -2.27 -32.48 20.80
CA THR A 477 -3.44 -31.61 21.00
C THR A 477 -3.85 -30.98 19.68
N LEU A 478 -5.15 -31.05 19.36
CA LEU A 478 -5.75 -30.40 18.21
C LEU A 478 -6.63 -29.22 18.65
N PHE A 479 -6.45 -28.12 17.94
CA PHE A 479 -7.24 -26.91 18.02
C PHE A 479 -7.87 -26.71 16.65
N THR A 480 -9.19 -26.59 16.57
CA THR A 480 -9.89 -26.29 15.33
C THR A 480 -10.93 -25.21 15.59
N ASP A 481 -10.97 -24.19 14.76
CA ASP A 481 -11.94 -23.11 14.82
C ASP A 481 -12.60 -22.98 13.45
N LEU A 482 -13.93 -22.95 13.43
CA LEU A 482 -14.73 -22.61 12.27
C LEU A 482 -15.50 -21.34 12.60
N ILE A 483 -15.50 -20.38 11.70
CA ILE A 483 -16.31 -19.16 11.82
C ILE A 483 -17.16 -19.02 10.57
N TYR A 484 -18.44 -18.75 10.79
CA TYR A 484 -19.39 -18.36 9.77
C TYR A 484 -19.94 -16.98 10.11
N ALA A 485 -19.94 -16.08 9.13
CA ALA A 485 -20.51 -14.75 9.27
C ALA A 485 -21.65 -14.58 8.27
N TYR A 486 -22.78 -14.09 8.75
CA TYR A 486 -23.96 -13.75 7.97
C TYR A 486 -24.22 -12.25 8.09
N GLY A 487 -24.02 -11.54 7.00
CA GLY A 487 -24.24 -10.10 6.88
C GLY A 487 -25.54 -9.80 6.13
N GLN A 488 -26.29 -8.83 6.62
CA GLN A 488 -27.50 -8.32 5.98
C GLN A 488 -27.54 -6.79 6.11
N SER A 489 -28.27 -6.12 5.23
CA SER A 489 -28.46 -4.66 5.26
C SER A 489 -29.76 -4.28 4.59
N ASN A 490 -30.25 -3.08 4.89
CA ASN A 490 -31.30 -2.43 4.11
C ASN A 490 -30.73 -1.90 2.78
N ASP A 491 -31.62 -1.73 1.79
CA ASP A 491 -31.28 -1.06 0.54
C ASP A 491 -30.87 0.39 0.84
N GLY A 492 -29.71 0.82 0.35
CA GLY A 492 -29.33 2.23 0.34
C GLY A 492 -29.90 2.97 -0.88
N ASP A 493 -29.62 4.27 -0.95
CA ASP A 493 -30.15 5.16 -2.00
C ASP A 493 -29.80 4.71 -3.44
N LEU A 494 -28.59 4.20 -3.64
CA LEU A 494 -28.05 3.83 -4.95
C LEU A 494 -27.54 2.38 -5.02
N VAL A 495 -27.50 1.69 -3.88
CA VAL A 495 -26.84 0.39 -3.71
C VAL A 495 -27.74 -0.58 -2.96
N LYS A 496 -27.87 -1.78 -3.50
CA LYS A 496 -28.50 -2.91 -2.83
C LYS A 496 -27.47 -3.99 -2.61
N LEU A 497 -27.29 -4.41 -1.38
CA LEU A 497 -26.44 -5.54 -1.05
C LEU A 497 -27.32 -6.77 -0.89
N SER A 498 -26.93 -7.91 -1.47
CA SER A 498 -27.53 -9.17 -1.06
C SER A 498 -27.07 -9.54 0.34
N ASP A 499 -27.70 -10.54 0.92
CA ASP A 499 -27.14 -11.24 2.06
C ASP A 499 -25.69 -11.69 1.73
N ILE A 500 -24.81 -11.54 2.72
CA ILE A 500 -23.40 -11.90 2.63
C ILE A 500 -23.16 -13.12 3.51
N HIS A 501 -22.56 -14.14 2.92
CA HIS A 501 -22.14 -15.35 3.62
C HIS A 501 -20.62 -15.45 3.56
N ALA A 502 -19.96 -15.45 4.72
CA ALA A 502 -18.51 -15.60 4.78
C ALA A 502 -18.10 -16.75 5.70
N LEU A 503 -17.01 -17.43 5.35
CA LEU A 503 -16.53 -18.62 6.05
C LEU A 503 -15.03 -18.55 6.27
N GLY A 504 -14.59 -18.93 7.47
CA GLY A 504 -13.19 -18.99 7.87
C GLY A 504 -12.95 -20.25 8.68
N PHE A 505 -11.75 -20.82 8.54
CA PHE A 505 -11.39 -22.07 9.19
C PHE A 505 -9.93 -22.04 9.62
N GLU A 506 -9.64 -22.47 10.83
CA GLU A 506 -8.29 -22.62 11.32
C GLU A 506 -8.13 -23.95 12.05
N SER A 507 -7.01 -24.62 11.82
CA SER A 507 -6.67 -25.86 12.50
C SER A 507 -5.20 -25.87 12.88
N LYS A 508 -4.90 -26.16 14.14
CA LYS A 508 -3.55 -26.28 14.67
C LYS A 508 -3.42 -27.63 15.39
N LEU A 509 -2.47 -28.44 14.96
CA LEU A 509 -2.05 -29.65 15.64
C LEU A 509 -0.70 -29.41 16.31
N GLU A 510 -0.66 -29.57 17.62
CA GLU A 510 0.57 -29.50 18.42
C GLU A 510 0.99 -30.90 18.85
N TYR A 511 2.24 -31.25 18.55
CA TYR A 511 2.85 -32.52 18.90
C TYR A 511 4.12 -32.31 19.73
N VAL A 512 4.06 -32.62 21.02
CA VAL A 512 5.21 -32.59 21.93
C VAL A 512 6.01 -33.88 21.76
N ALA A 513 7.04 -33.85 20.91
CA ALA A 513 7.83 -35.04 20.63
C ALA A 513 8.66 -35.48 21.84
N ASN A 514 9.21 -34.53 22.59
CA ASN A 514 9.99 -34.75 23.80
C ASN A 514 10.11 -33.43 24.60
N GLY A 515 10.89 -33.43 25.69
CA GLY A 515 11.08 -32.24 26.54
C GLY A 515 11.76 -31.04 25.87
N THR A 516 12.31 -31.20 24.66
CA THR A 516 12.98 -30.13 23.92
C THR A 516 12.29 -29.77 22.60
N ASN A 517 11.43 -30.62 22.04
CA ASN A 517 10.86 -30.43 20.71
C ASN A 517 9.34 -30.46 20.73
N THR A 518 8.74 -29.37 20.25
CA THR A 518 7.31 -29.30 19.94
C THR A 518 7.13 -29.01 18.45
N PHE A 519 6.40 -29.86 17.74
CA PHE A 519 6.05 -29.64 16.34
C PHE A 519 4.65 -29.03 16.24
N VAL A 520 4.49 -28.04 15.37
CA VAL A 520 3.24 -27.35 15.13
C VAL A 520 2.89 -27.48 13.66
N PHE A 521 1.71 -28.02 13.37
CA PHE A 521 1.13 -28.03 12.03
C PHE A 521 -0.09 -27.13 12.04
N ARG A 522 -0.15 -26.15 11.15
CA ARG A 522 -1.28 -25.24 11.05
C ARG A 522 -1.81 -25.18 9.63
N PHE A 523 -3.13 -25.16 9.52
CA PHE A 523 -3.85 -24.93 8.28
C PHE A 523 -4.88 -23.84 8.54
N ASP A 524 -4.78 -22.74 7.79
CA ASP A 524 -5.67 -21.60 7.92
C ASP A 524 -6.31 -21.28 6.57
N LEU A 525 -7.62 -21.08 6.59
CA LEU A 525 -8.41 -20.41 5.57
C LEU A 525 -8.96 -19.14 6.23
N PRO A 526 -8.37 -17.97 5.97
CA PRO A 526 -8.90 -16.69 6.45
C PRO A 526 -10.40 -16.54 6.14
N LEU A 527 -11.10 -15.72 6.92
CA LEU A 527 -12.52 -15.44 6.66
C LEU A 527 -12.64 -14.81 5.26
N HIS A 528 -13.49 -15.40 4.42
CA HIS A 528 -13.72 -14.91 3.08
C HIS A 528 -15.17 -15.10 2.67
N ILE A 529 -15.68 -14.15 1.89
CA ILE A 529 -17.04 -14.14 1.37
C ILE A 529 -17.21 -15.31 0.39
N GLU A 530 -18.07 -16.26 0.74
CA GLU A 530 -18.40 -17.43 -0.08
C GLU A 530 -19.60 -17.17 -1.00
N ASP A 531 -20.48 -16.26 -0.63
CA ASP A 531 -21.65 -15.85 -1.41
C ASP A 531 -22.05 -14.43 -1.04
N GLY A 532 -22.43 -13.63 -2.04
CA GLY A 532 -22.77 -12.23 -1.85
C GLY A 532 -22.57 -11.40 -3.11
N SER A 533 -23.44 -10.41 -3.32
CA SER A 533 -23.40 -9.51 -4.47
C SER A 533 -23.84 -8.09 -4.09
N SER A 534 -23.35 -7.11 -4.84
CA SER A 534 -23.78 -5.72 -4.76
C SER A 534 -24.44 -5.30 -6.06
N ARG A 535 -25.54 -4.57 -5.97
CA ARG A 535 -26.31 -4.10 -7.13
C ARG A 535 -26.46 -2.58 -7.09
N PHE A 536 -26.02 -1.92 -8.16
CA PHE A 536 -26.14 -0.48 -8.36
C PHE A 536 -27.21 -0.19 -9.40
N ILE A 537 -27.98 0.87 -9.20
CA ILE A 537 -28.92 1.36 -10.22
C ILE A 537 -28.26 2.56 -10.92
N VAL A 538 -27.89 2.37 -12.18
CA VAL A 538 -27.21 3.39 -12.98
C VAL A 538 -28.13 3.88 -14.10
N SER A 539 -28.10 5.17 -14.44
CA SER A 539 -28.89 5.69 -15.57
C SER A 539 -28.09 5.55 -16.87
N GLN A 540 -28.54 4.69 -17.78
CA GLN A 540 -28.01 4.59 -19.14
C GLN A 540 -29.06 5.10 -20.12
N LEU A 541 -28.71 6.15 -20.88
CA LEU A 541 -29.61 6.79 -21.86
C LEU A 541 -30.98 7.20 -21.26
N GLY A 542 -31.01 7.57 -19.98
CA GLY A 542 -32.22 7.95 -19.26
C GLY A 542 -33.08 6.78 -18.77
N GLN A 543 -32.61 5.54 -18.90
CA GLN A 543 -33.24 4.35 -18.35
C GLN A 543 -32.42 3.79 -17.19
N PRO A 544 -33.06 3.39 -16.06
CA PRO A 544 -32.35 2.76 -14.96
C PRO A 544 -31.94 1.33 -15.34
N VAL A 545 -30.63 1.08 -15.38
CA VAL A 545 -30.02 -0.22 -15.66
C VAL A 545 -29.36 -0.74 -14.37
N PRO A 546 -29.64 -1.99 -13.97
CA PRO A 546 -28.99 -2.61 -12.83
C PRO A 546 -27.59 -3.13 -13.16
N LEU A 547 -26.59 -2.73 -12.40
CA LEU A 547 -25.24 -3.27 -12.43
C LEU A 547 -25.04 -4.21 -11.24
N ASN A 548 -24.85 -5.51 -11.49
CA ASN A 548 -24.59 -6.51 -10.44
C ASN A 548 -23.10 -6.81 -10.37
N ILE A 549 -22.55 -6.85 -9.16
CA ILE A 549 -21.14 -7.06 -8.89
C ILE A 549 -21.03 -8.22 -7.89
N ASP A 550 -20.34 -9.27 -8.31
CA ASP A 550 -20.02 -10.42 -7.45
C ASP A 550 -18.98 -9.98 -6.42
N LEU A 551 -19.26 -10.22 -5.14
CA LEU A 551 -18.36 -9.85 -4.04
C LEU A 551 -17.45 -10.99 -3.61
N VAL A 552 -17.62 -12.19 -4.17
CA VAL A 552 -16.75 -13.33 -3.92
C VAL A 552 -15.36 -13.06 -4.54
N PRO A 553 -14.29 -13.04 -3.73
CA PRO A 553 -12.94 -12.88 -4.25
C PRO A 553 -12.53 -13.99 -5.24
N GLU A 554 -11.69 -13.66 -6.22
CA GLU A 554 -11.30 -14.64 -7.25
C GLU A 554 -10.46 -15.81 -6.73
N GLY A 555 -9.70 -15.60 -5.65
CA GLY A 555 -8.82 -16.59 -5.03
C GLY A 555 -9.24 -16.94 -3.61
N ARG A 556 -9.11 -18.21 -3.23
CA ARG A 556 -9.34 -18.66 -1.86
C ARG A 556 -8.00 -18.85 -1.16
N GLU A 557 -7.64 -17.87 -0.33
CA GLU A 557 -6.39 -17.95 0.40
C GLU A 557 -6.34 -19.17 1.33
N MET A 558 -5.21 -19.85 1.28
CA MET A 558 -4.92 -21.02 2.09
C MET A 558 -3.49 -20.94 2.61
N ARG A 559 -3.32 -21.01 3.93
CA ARG A 559 -2.02 -21.03 4.59
C ARG A 559 -1.76 -22.40 5.20
N LEU A 560 -0.61 -22.96 4.87
CA LEU A 560 -0.05 -24.17 5.45
C LEU A 560 1.23 -23.80 6.19
N LEU A 561 1.30 -24.09 7.49
CA LEU A 561 2.50 -23.86 8.29
C LEU A 561 2.98 -25.15 8.95
N LEU A 562 4.28 -25.39 8.83
CA LEU A 562 5.01 -26.42 9.54
C LEU A 562 6.04 -25.74 10.45
N GLY A 563 6.01 -26.07 11.74
CA GLY A 563 6.86 -25.47 12.73
C GLY A 563 7.51 -26.46 13.67
N ASN A 564 8.68 -26.09 14.18
CA ASN A 564 9.31 -26.71 15.33
C ASN A 564 9.73 -25.64 16.34
N ASP A 565 9.34 -25.84 17.59
CA ASP A 565 9.86 -25.11 18.74
C ASP A 565 10.85 -26.02 19.46
N PHE A 566 12.11 -25.61 19.41
CA PHE A 566 13.24 -26.30 19.98
C PHE A 566 13.76 -25.55 21.20
N ARG A 567 13.53 -26.09 22.38
CA ARG A 567 14.11 -25.58 23.63
C ARG A 567 15.60 -25.96 23.67
N LEU A 568 16.45 -24.94 23.52
CA LEU A 568 17.90 -25.10 23.54
C LEU A 568 18.41 -25.17 24.99
N PHE A 569 17.90 -24.28 25.84
CA PHE A 569 18.12 -24.25 27.29
C PHE A 569 16.80 -23.93 28.01
N ASP A 570 16.74 -24.08 29.33
CA ASP A 570 15.54 -23.72 30.10
C ASP A 570 15.12 -22.25 29.92
N SER A 571 16.09 -21.38 29.60
CA SER A 571 15.88 -19.95 29.34
C SER A 571 15.97 -19.56 27.86
N SER A 572 15.97 -20.52 26.91
CA SER A 572 16.00 -20.16 25.49
C SER A 572 15.36 -21.17 24.54
N MET A 573 14.78 -20.62 23.46
CA MET A 573 14.05 -21.38 22.46
C MET A 573 14.39 -20.90 21.04
N ILE A 574 14.57 -21.85 20.14
CA ILE A 574 14.62 -21.65 18.70
C ILE A 574 13.27 -22.05 18.12
N THR A 575 12.64 -21.14 17.39
CA THR A 575 11.41 -21.38 16.66
C THR A 575 11.72 -21.36 15.18
N SER A 576 11.51 -22.50 14.51
CA SER A 576 11.61 -22.63 13.06
C SER A 576 10.21 -22.77 12.48
N ARG A 577 9.89 -22.04 11.41
CA ARG A 577 8.60 -22.07 10.71
C ARG A 577 8.82 -22.06 9.20
N PHE A 578 8.16 -22.97 8.52
CA PHE A 578 7.97 -22.96 7.07
C PHE A 578 6.50 -22.70 6.78
N MET A 579 6.21 -21.72 5.95
CA MET A 579 4.86 -21.34 5.58
C MET A 579 4.74 -21.37 4.06
N TYR A 580 3.66 -21.98 3.58
CA TYR A 580 3.21 -21.91 2.20
C TYR A 580 1.83 -21.26 2.19
N THR A 581 1.68 -20.21 1.41
CA THR A 581 0.42 -19.52 1.20
C THR A 581 0.03 -19.64 -0.26
N ARG A 582 -1.12 -20.24 -0.53
CA ARG A 582 -1.74 -20.24 -1.86
C ARG A 582 -2.76 -19.11 -1.92
N ASP A 583 -2.80 -18.45 -3.07
CA ASP A 583 -3.66 -17.29 -3.34
C ASP A 583 -3.56 -16.22 -2.23
N PRO A 584 -2.33 -15.76 -1.88
CA PRO A 584 -2.13 -14.73 -0.86
C PRO A 584 -2.95 -13.49 -1.16
N ASP A 585 -3.59 -12.98 -0.12
CA ASP A 585 -4.53 -11.86 -0.19
C ASP A 585 -5.67 -12.19 -1.18
N HIS A 586 -6.16 -13.43 -1.16
CA HIS A 586 -7.24 -13.91 -2.02
C HIS A 586 -7.02 -13.70 -3.53
N ARG A 587 -5.75 -13.63 -3.98
CA ARG A 587 -5.39 -13.43 -5.40
C ARG A 587 -5.15 -14.76 -6.10
N ARG A 588 -6.06 -15.14 -7.01
CA ARG A 588 -5.99 -16.41 -7.73
C ARG A 588 -4.68 -16.61 -8.48
N GLY A 589 -4.09 -17.79 -8.31
CA GLY A 589 -2.92 -18.24 -9.07
C GLY A 589 -1.58 -17.76 -8.51
N SER A 590 -1.58 -17.00 -7.42
CA SER A 590 -0.37 -16.60 -6.71
C SER A 590 0.02 -17.61 -5.64
N ASN A 591 1.32 -17.70 -5.34
CA ASN A 591 1.85 -18.56 -4.28
C ASN A 591 2.98 -17.83 -3.57
N ASP A 592 3.02 -17.93 -2.25
CA ASP A 592 4.07 -17.39 -1.41
C ASP A 592 4.67 -18.49 -0.53
N TYR A 593 5.99 -18.39 -0.30
CA TYR A 593 6.76 -19.35 0.49
C TYR A 593 7.66 -18.57 1.44
N GLN A 594 7.46 -18.77 2.74
CA GLN A 594 8.22 -18.09 3.77
C GLN A 594 8.92 -19.09 4.67
N PHE A 595 10.14 -18.75 5.06
CA PHE A 595 10.90 -19.49 6.06
C PHE A 595 11.42 -18.51 7.11
N ASP A 596 11.13 -18.80 8.37
CA ASP A 596 11.45 -17.95 9.51
C ASP A 596 12.12 -18.78 10.61
N ILE A 597 13.23 -18.27 11.13
CA ILE A 597 13.90 -18.79 12.31
C ILE A 597 14.01 -17.66 13.32
N ARG A 598 13.43 -17.84 14.50
CA ARG A 598 13.56 -16.92 15.62
C ARG A 598 14.27 -17.57 16.78
N TYR A 599 15.13 -16.81 17.43
CA TYR A 599 15.72 -17.19 18.70
C TYR A 599 15.21 -16.26 19.79
N ARG A 600 14.68 -16.83 20.89
CA ARG A 600 14.12 -16.09 22.01
C ARG A 600 14.79 -16.51 23.31
N PHE A 601 15.12 -15.54 24.15
CA PHE A 601 15.45 -15.74 25.55
C PHE A 601 14.19 -15.59 26.40
N GLU A 602 13.95 -16.55 27.29
CA GLU A 602 12.90 -16.51 28.30
C GLU A 602 13.59 -16.19 29.63
N TYR A 603 13.37 -14.97 30.15
CA TYR A 603 13.88 -14.50 31.44
C TYR A 603 12.80 -14.61 32.52
#